data_AF-A0A7S0B5L4-F1
#
_entry.id   AF-A0A7S0B5L4-F1
#
_cell.length_a   1.000
_cell.length_b   1.000
_cell.length_c   1.000
_cell.angle_alpha   90.00
_cell.angle_beta   90.00
_cell.angle_gamma   90.00
#
_symmetry.space_group_name_H-M   'P 1'
#
loop_
_entity.id
_entity.type
_entity.pdbx_description
1 polymer ?
#
loop_
_entity_poly.entity_id
_entity_poly.type
_entity_poly.pdbx_seq_one_letter_code
_entity_poly.pdbx_strand_id
1 'polypeptide(L)'
;APRAWASWIWPAVAMSRTFKLERYTGAFGAIQRVAADNFAILLTTGVVAGMLLLIFSTLMWYLESASPIREVQEHYESIPKAMWMTLLNLSGECPLADYTIPGKLVTGLIGVFAVSVFSIPFGLMSDGFQSALEVPDAPEVSDELGELGVRR
;
A
#
# COMPACT_ATOMS: atom_id res chain seq x y z
N ALA A 1 -20.50 -38.89 0.51
CA ALA A 1 -20.50 -37.46 0.90
C ALA A 1 -19.79 -36.62 -0.18
N PRO A 2 -20.52 -36.03 -1.14
CA PRO A 2 -19.87 -35.20 -2.16
C PRO A 2 -20.58 -33.84 -2.29
N ARG A 3 -20.20 -32.83 -1.48
CA ARG A 3 -20.58 -31.41 -1.74
C ARG A 3 -19.90 -30.35 -0.84
N ALA A 4 -18.88 -30.70 -0.07
CA ALA A 4 -18.21 -29.76 0.83
C ALA A 4 -17.49 -28.60 0.12
N TRP A 5 -17.12 -28.73 -1.15
CA TRP A 5 -16.48 -27.64 -1.92
C TRP A 5 -17.49 -26.60 -2.42
N ALA A 6 -18.77 -26.97 -2.59
CA ALA A 6 -19.81 -26.08 -3.11
C ALA A 6 -20.40 -25.14 -2.04
N SER A 7 -20.27 -25.49 -0.74
CA SER A 7 -20.79 -24.68 0.37
C SER A 7 -19.96 -23.42 0.66
N TRP A 8 -18.71 -23.36 0.22
CA TRP A 8 -17.84 -22.18 0.40
C TRP A 8 -18.01 -21.15 -0.72
N ILE A 9 -18.41 -21.61 -1.90
CA ILE A 9 -18.59 -20.76 -3.08
C ILE A 9 -19.84 -19.89 -2.92
N TRP A 10 -20.90 -20.40 -2.31
CA TRP A 10 -22.14 -19.64 -2.12
C TRP A 10 -21.99 -18.40 -1.20
N PRO A 11 -21.35 -18.49 -0.01
CA PRO A 11 -20.99 -17.32 0.80
C PRO A 11 -20.08 -16.33 0.05
N ALA A 12 -19.07 -16.82 -0.66
CA ALA A 12 -18.15 -15.98 -1.43
C ALA A 12 -18.89 -15.18 -2.52
N VAL A 13 -19.82 -15.82 -3.25
CA VAL A 13 -20.67 -15.17 -4.26
C VAL A 13 -21.72 -14.26 -3.61
N ALA A 14 -22.20 -14.57 -2.41
CA ALA A 14 -23.08 -13.68 -1.66
C ALA A 14 -22.34 -12.40 -1.22
N MET A 15 -21.07 -12.51 -0.80
CA MET A 15 -20.21 -11.37 -0.46
C MET A 15 -19.83 -10.54 -1.68
N SER A 16 -19.69 -11.15 -2.87
CA SER A 16 -19.46 -10.38 -4.10
C SER A 16 -20.66 -9.49 -4.48
N ARG A 17 -21.83 -9.71 -3.88
CA ARG A 17 -23.01 -8.86 -4.07
C ARG A 17 -22.83 -7.46 -3.48
N THR A 18 -21.92 -7.28 -2.51
CA THR A 18 -21.56 -5.97 -1.94
C THR A 18 -20.97 -5.03 -2.99
N PHE A 19 -20.28 -5.55 -4.01
CA PHE A 19 -19.79 -4.71 -5.13
C PHE A 19 -20.93 -4.05 -5.92
N LYS A 20 -22.18 -4.52 -5.84
CA LYS A 20 -23.33 -3.83 -6.46
C LYS A 20 -23.67 -2.49 -5.80
N LEU A 21 -23.23 -2.24 -4.56
CA LEU A 21 -23.41 -0.93 -3.92
C LEU A 21 -22.62 0.18 -4.63
N GLU A 22 -21.54 -0.15 -5.33
CA GLU A 22 -20.70 0.82 -6.05
C GLU A 22 -21.49 1.58 -7.12
N ARG A 23 -22.39 0.90 -7.84
CA ARG A 23 -23.25 1.51 -8.87
C ARG A 23 -24.14 2.64 -8.33
N TYR A 24 -24.38 2.70 -7.02
CA TYR A 24 -25.21 3.71 -6.39
C TYR A 24 -24.42 4.91 -5.86
N THR A 25 -23.14 4.74 -5.55
CA THR A 25 -22.32 5.81 -4.95
C THR A 25 -21.34 6.45 -5.92
N GLY A 26 -20.96 5.78 -7.02
CA GLY A 26 -20.04 6.31 -8.04
C GLY A 26 -18.64 6.67 -7.52
N ALA A 27 -18.36 6.45 -6.23
CA ALA A 27 -17.14 6.88 -5.55
C ALA A 27 -15.88 6.12 -6.00
N PHE A 28 -16.05 4.90 -6.51
CA PHE A 28 -14.94 4.10 -7.04
C PHE A 28 -14.46 4.59 -8.41
N GLY A 29 -15.28 5.33 -9.17
CA GLY A 29 -14.90 5.84 -10.49
C GLY A 29 -13.72 6.81 -10.43
N ALA A 30 -13.72 7.73 -9.46
CA ALA A 30 -12.62 8.68 -9.26
C ALA A 30 -11.31 7.97 -8.88
N ILE A 31 -11.38 7.06 -7.90
CA ILE A 31 -10.25 6.25 -7.43
C ILE A 31 -9.67 5.41 -8.57
N GLN A 32 -10.53 4.70 -9.32
CA GLN A 32 -10.10 3.83 -10.41
C GLN A 32 -9.45 4.61 -11.54
N ARG A 33 -9.98 5.80 -11.86
CA ARG A 33 -9.42 6.66 -12.90
C ARG A 33 -8.04 7.16 -12.53
N VAL A 34 -7.88 7.66 -11.30
CA VAL A 34 -6.60 8.15 -10.79
C VAL A 34 -5.57 7.03 -10.67
N ALA A 35 -5.99 5.84 -10.22
CA ALA A 35 -5.12 4.66 -10.18
C ALA A 35 -4.69 4.18 -11.58
N ALA A 36 -5.57 4.27 -12.58
CA ALA A 36 -5.25 3.92 -13.96
C ALA A 36 -4.31 4.94 -14.61
N ASP A 37 -4.57 6.23 -14.42
CA ASP A 37 -3.78 7.32 -14.99
C ASP A 37 -2.36 7.35 -14.39
N ASN A 38 -2.22 7.01 -13.11
CA ASN A 38 -0.96 7.02 -12.38
C ASN A 38 -0.41 5.62 -12.09
N PHE A 39 -0.86 4.60 -12.84
CA PHE A 39 -0.44 3.21 -12.63
C PHE A 39 1.09 3.04 -12.71
N ALA A 40 1.76 3.81 -13.57
CA ALA A 40 3.22 3.80 -13.68
C ALA A 40 3.92 4.24 -12.38
N ILE A 41 3.38 5.24 -11.67
CA ILE A 41 3.91 5.74 -10.40
C ILE A 41 3.68 4.71 -9.29
N LEU A 42 2.48 4.11 -9.26
CA LEU A 42 2.15 3.02 -8.33
C LEU A 42 3.07 1.81 -8.54
N LEU A 43 3.30 1.41 -9.79
CA LEU A 43 4.20 0.32 -10.14
C LEU A 43 5.63 0.63 -9.69
N THR A 44 6.13 1.83 -9.97
CA THR A 44 7.47 2.26 -9.57
C THR A 44 7.63 2.22 -8.06
N THR A 45 6.62 2.70 -7.33
CA THR A 45 6.60 2.63 -5.86
C THR A 45 6.60 1.19 -5.37
N GLY A 46 5.83 0.30 -6.00
CA GLY A 46 5.82 -1.13 -5.69
C GLY A 46 7.17 -1.80 -5.93
N VAL A 47 7.87 -1.44 -7.01
CA VAL A 47 9.23 -1.93 -7.30
C VAL A 47 10.22 -1.45 -6.23
N VAL A 48 10.17 -0.16 -5.85
CA VAL A 48 11.01 0.38 -4.77
C VAL A 48 10.72 -0.31 -3.44
N ALA A 49 9.45 -0.54 -3.12
CA ALA A 49 9.05 -1.29 -1.93
C ALA A 49 9.61 -2.72 -1.95
N GLY A 50 9.53 -3.40 -3.10
CA GLY A 50 10.11 -4.73 -3.30
C GLY A 50 11.63 -4.76 -3.17
N MET A 51 12.34 -3.74 -3.68
CA MET A 51 13.79 -3.61 -3.50
C MET A 51 14.17 -3.40 -2.04
N LEU A 52 13.47 -2.51 -1.33
CA LEU A 52 13.67 -2.31 0.11
C LEU A 52 13.41 -3.60 0.89
N LEU A 53 12.33 -4.32 0.56
CA LEU A 53 12.01 -5.62 1.15
C LEU A 53 13.17 -6.61 0.97
N LEU A 54 13.74 -6.72 -0.24
CA LEU A 54 14.86 -7.62 -0.51
C LEU A 54 16.13 -7.22 0.26
N ILE A 55 16.44 -5.92 0.32
CA ILE A 55 17.60 -5.39 1.05
C ILE A 55 17.46 -5.68 2.55
N PHE A 56 16.33 -5.33 3.15
CA PHE A 56 16.07 -5.56 4.57
C PHE A 56 15.98 -7.04 4.91
N SER A 57 15.39 -7.86 4.03
CA SER A 57 15.34 -9.32 4.18
C SER A 57 16.74 -9.93 4.22
N THR A 58 17.62 -9.52 3.32
CA THR A 58 19.00 -9.99 3.27
C THR A 58 19.78 -9.55 4.51
N LEU A 59 19.58 -8.30 4.95
CA LEU A 59 20.22 -7.75 6.14
C LEU A 59 19.77 -8.47 7.42
N MET A 60 18.47 -8.69 7.58
CA MET A 60 17.92 -9.42 8.73
C MET A 60 18.34 -10.89 8.73
N TRP A 61 18.36 -11.54 7.57
CA TRP A 61 18.92 -12.89 7.43
C TRP A 61 20.38 -12.93 7.91
N TYR A 62 21.22 -11.98 7.49
CA TYR A 62 22.62 -11.94 7.92
C TYR A 62 22.79 -11.73 9.44
N LEU A 63 21.94 -10.90 10.04
CA LEU A 63 22.01 -10.59 11.48
C LEU A 63 21.44 -11.70 12.37
N GLU A 64 20.37 -12.36 11.94
CA GLU A 64 19.63 -13.30 12.78
C GLU A 64 19.87 -14.78 12.44
N SER A 65 20.49 -15.10 11.30
CA SER A 65 20.77 -16.50 10.91
C SER A 65 21.71 -17.23 11.89
N ALA A 66 22.61 -16.49 12.55
CA ALA A 66 23.53 -17.03 13.56
C ALA A 66 23.10 -16.70 15.00
N SER A 67 21.88 -16.21 15.20
CA SER A 67 21.37 -15.80 16.52
C SER A 67 21.15 -17.01 17.44
N PRO A 68 21.47 -16.91 18.74
CA PRO A 68 21.21 -17.98 19.71
C PRO A 68 19.72 -18.16 20.05
N ILE A 69 18.85 -17.26 19.57
CA ILE A 69 17.42 -17.25 19.86
C ILE A 69 16.70 -18.12 18.83
N ARG A 70 16.26 -19.31 19.25
CA ARG A 70 15.72 -20.33 18.34
C ARG A 70 14.44 -19.90 17.61
N GLU A 71 13.54 -19.19 18.30
CA GLU A 71 12.28 -18.71 17.71
C GLU A 71 12.53 -17.72 16.56
N VAL A 72 13.53 -16.86 16.68
CA VAL A 72 13.92 -15.93 15.62
C VAL A 72 14.62 -16.70 14.51
N GLN A 73 15.60 -17.55 14.87
CA GLN A 73 16.39 -18.30 13.90
C GLN A 73 15.52 -19.12 12.92
N GLU A 74 14.47 -19.80 13.39
CA GLU A 74 13.55 -20.61 12.56
C GLU A 74 12.89 -19.80 11.41
N HIS A 75 12.67 -18.51 11.64
CA HIS A 75 12.08 -17.58 10.67
C HIS A 75 13.10 -16.94 9.73
N TYR A 76 14.40 -16.96 10.09
CA TYR A 76 15.50 -16.39 9.30
C TYR A 76 16.48 -17.45 8.77
N GLU A 77 16.04 -18.70 8.58
CA GLU A 77 16.87 -19.77 8.03
C GLU A 77 17.22 -19.58 6.54
N SER A 78 16.31 -19.00 5.76
CA SER A 78 16.49 -18.79 4.32
C SER A 78 15.96 -17.43 3.89
N ILE A 79 16.48 -16.90 2.79
CA ILE A 79 16.10 -15.58 2.27
C ILE A 79 14.57 -15.48 2.05
N PRO A 80 13.87 -16.45 1.42
CA PRO A 80 12.41 -16.35 1.25
C PRO A 80 11.62 -16.38 2.56
N LYS A 81 12.09 -17.13 3.58
CA LYS A 81 11.46 -17.11 4.91
C LYS A 81 11.66 -15.74 5.59
N ALA A 82 12.88 -15.21 5.50
CA ALA A 82 13.19 -13.87 5.99
C ALA A 82 12.36 -12.79 5.27
N MET A 83 12.12 -12.94 3.95
CA MET A 83 11.29 -12.01 3.17
C MET A 83 9.88 -11.89 3.74
N TRP A 84 9.24 -13.02 4.08
CA TRP A 84 7.92 -13.03 4.73
C TRP A 84 7.95 -12.27 6.06
N MET A 85 8.95 -12.55 6.90
CA MET A 85 9.06 -11.87 8.19
C MET A 85 9.30 -10.36 8.04
N THR A 86 10.19 -9.96 7.12
CA THR A 86 10.43 -8.55 6.83
C THR A 86 9.23 -7.85 6.21
N LEU A 87 8.37 -8.55 5.46
CA LEU A 87 7.14 -8.00 4.92
C LEU A 87 6.15 -7.65 6.03
N LEU A 88 6.02 -8.51 7.05
CA LEU A 88 5.20 -8.24 8.23
C LEU A 88 5.75 -7.06 9.05
N ASN A 89 7.08 -6.98 9.20
CA ASN A 89 7.73 -5.85 9.86
C ASN A 89 7.54 -4.54 9.08
N LEU A 90 7.64 -4.58 7.74
CA LEU A 90 7.41 -3.44 6.86
C LEU A 90 5.94 -3.00 6.85
N SER A 91 5.01 -3.90 7.17
CA SER A 91 3.58 -3.57 7.30
C SER A 91 3.23 -3.03 8.70
N GLY A 92 4.12 -3.18 9.69
CA GLY A 92 3.97 -2.65 11.05
C GLY A 92 3.45 -3.63 12.11
N GLU A 93 3.24 -4.91 11.78
CA GLU A 93 2.69 -5.92 12.70
C GLU A 93 3.72 -6.46 13.72
N CYS A 94 5.02 -6.46 13.36
CA CYS A 94 6.15 -6.90 14.19
C CYS A 94 5.88 -8.09 15.13
N PRO A 95 5.61 -9.31 14.60
CA PRO A 95 5.18 -10.46 15.41
C PRO A 95 6.26 -11.04 16.33
N LEU A 96 7.55 -10.81 16.05
CA LEU A 96 8.65 -11.16 16.95
C LEU A 96 9.24 -9.89 17.56
N ALA A 97 9.48 -9.89 18.88
CA ALA A 97 10.08 -8.77 19.60
C ALA A 97 11.53 -9.06 20.07
N ASP A 98 11.90 -10.34 20.14
CA ASP A 98 13.16 -10.81 20.72
C ASP A 98 14.30 -10.89 19.70
N TYR A 99 14.49 -9.82 18.92
CA TYR A 99 15.64 -9.68 18.03
C TYR A 99 16.94 -9.44 18.80
N THR A 100 18.08 -9.71 18.17
CA THR A 100 19.38 -9.23 18.67
C THR A 100 19.43 -7.70 18.72
N ILE A 101 20.33 -7.12 19.50
CA ILE A 101 20.51 -5.65 19.58
C ILE A 101 20.64 -5.00 18.17
N PRO A 102 21.51 -5.49 17.26
CA PRO A 102 21.56 -4.95 15.90
C PRO A 102 20.28 -5.24 15.09
N GLY A 103 19.64 -6.39 15.28
CA GLY A 103 18.35 -6.70 14.66
C GLY A 103 17.24 -5.72 15.06
N LYS A 104 17.16 -5.33 16.34
CA LYS A 104 16.21 -4.31 16.83
C LYS A 104 16.42 -2.96 16.17
N LEU A 105 17.68 -2.54 15.95
CA LEU A 105 17.99 -1.29 15.26
C LEU A 105 17.53 -1.33 13.80
N VAL A 106 17.78 -2.44 13.10
CA VAL A 106 17.34 -2.62 11.71
C VAL A 106 15.81 -2.66 11.63
N THR A 107 15.12 -3.37 12.53
CA THR A 107 13.66 -3.38 12.60
C THR A 107 13.09 -1.98 12.86
N GLY A 108 13.74 -1.17 13.68
CA GLY A 108 13.37 0.24 13.86
C GLY A 108 13.49 1.07 12.57
N LEU A 109 14.57 0.88 11.81
CA LEU A 109 14.74 1.53 10.50
C LEU A 109 13.69 1.07 9.49
N ILE A 110 13.37 -0.23 9.46
CA ILE A 110 12.31 -0.78 8.61
C ILE A 110 10.99 -0.03 8.85
N GLY A 111 10.64 0.25 10.10
CA GLY A 111 9.43 1.01 10.45
C GLY A 111 9.40 2.43 9.88
N VAL A 112 10.53 3.14 9.83
CA VAL A 112 10.60 4.50 9.25
C VAL A 112 10.43 4.47 7.72
N PHE A 113 11.09 3.52 7.06
CA PHE A 113 11.00 3.36 5.61
C PHE A 113 9.63 2.86 5.17
N ALA A 114 8.99 1.98 5.96
CA ALA A 114 7.63 1.51 5.74
C ALA A 114 6.66 2.67 5.56
N VAL A 115 6.57 3.56 6.56
CA VAL A 115 5.64 4.69 6.54
C VAL A 115 5.88 5.59 5.34
N SER A 116 7.14 5.81 4.99
CA SER A 116 7.53 6.67 3.86
C SER A 116 7.09 6.10 2.51
N VAL A 117 7.28 4.80 2.29
CA VAL A 117 6.91 4.12 1.02
C VAL A 117 5.39 4.02 0.88
N PHE A 118 4.66 3.72 1.96
CA PHE A 118 3.20 3.68 1.95
C PHE A 118 2.54 5.06 1.80
N SER A 119 3.27 6.14 2.09
CA SER A 119 2.76 7.50 1.93
C SER A 119 2.48 7.86 0.46
N ILE A 120 3.24 7.28 -0.49
CA ILE A 120 3.10 7.58 -1.93
C ILE A 120 1.74 7.12 -2.51
N PRO A 121 1.32 5.85 -2.40
CA PRO A 121 0.02 5.43 -2.91
C PRO A 121 -1.14 6.13 -2.18
N PHE A 122 -0.96 6.46 -0.90
CA PHE A 122 -1.96 7.21 -0.13
C PHE A 122 -2.10 8.66 -0.63
N GLY A 123 -0.98 9.34 -0.87
CA GLY A 123 -0.97 10.69 -1.44
C GLY A 123 -1.60 10.75 -2.82
N LEU A 124 -1.33 9.74 -3.66
CA LEU A 124 -1.94 9.61 -4.97
C LEU A 124 -3.47 9.41 -4.88
N MET A 125 -3.92 8.62 -3.92
CA MET A 125 -5.36 8.44 -3.67
C MET A 125 -6.01 9.76 -3.22
N SER A 126 -5.31 10.54 -2.39
CA SER A 126 -5.80 11.83 -1.90
C SER A 126 -5.98 12.83 -3.03
N ASP A 127 -5.09 12.86 -4.01
CA ASP A 127 -5.22 13.68 -5.21
C ASP A 127 -6.49 13.31 -6.01
N GLY A 128 -6.75 12.01 -6.14
CA GLY A 128 -7.96 11.53 -6.80
C GLY A 128 -9.27 11.96 -6.14
N PHE A 129 -9.31 12.03 -4.81
CA PHE A 129 -10.47 12.59 -4.11
C PHE A 129 -10.61 14.10 -4.31
N GLN A 130 -9.50 14.85 -4.34
CA GLN A 130 -9.53 16.30 -4.60
C GLN A 130 -10.11 16.58 -5.98
N SER A 131 -9.66 15.87 -7.01
CA SER A 131 -10.19 16.01 -8.38
C SER A 131 -11.69 15.71 -8.52
N ALA A 132 -12.24 14.87 -7.63
CA ALA A 132 -13.67 14.53 -7.62
C ALA A 132 -14.52 15.55 -6.84
N LEU A 133 -13.90 16.32 -5.96
CA LEU A 133 -14.54 17.36 -5.13
C LEU A 133 -14.40 18.75 -5.76
N GLU A 134 -13.45 18.94 -6.67
CA GLU A 134 -13.35 20.13 -7.51
C GLU A 134 -14.63 20.26 -8.34
N VAL A 135 -15.52 21.16 -7.90
CA VAL A 135 -16.58 21.70 -8.74
C VAL A 135 -15.87 22.40 -9.90
N PRO A 136 -16.19 22.15 -11.18
CA PRO A 136 -15.64 22.92 -12.27
C PRO A 136 -15.91 24.39 -11.97
N ASP A 137 -14.86 25.12 -11.59
CA ASP A 137 -14.96 26.55 -11.42
C ASP A 137 -15.54 27.09 -12.74
N ALA A 138 -16.56 27.94 -12.59
CA ALA A 138 -17.27 28.52 -13.71
C ALA A 138 -16.27 29.04 -14.76
N PRO A 139 -16.55 28.81 -16.06
CA PRO A 139 -15.62 29.11 -17.13
C PRO A 139 -15.17 30.57 -17.05
N GLU A 140 -13.85 30.78 -16.96
CA GLU A 140 -13.10 31.93 -17.51
C GLU A 140 -13.81 33.30 -17.51
N VAL A 141 -14.47 33.72 -16.43
CA VAL A 141 -14.99 35.10 -16.35
C VAL A 141 -13.84 36.10 -16.11
N SER A 142 -12.68 35.65 -15.61
CA SER A 142 -11.51 36.52 -15.40
C SER A 142 -10.81 36.94 -16.69
N ASP A 143 -10.79 36.08 -17.70
CA ASP A 143 -10.07 36.36 -18.95
C ASP A 143 -10.93 37.19 -19.92
N GLU A 144 -12.26 36.98 -19.94
CA GLU A 144 -13.17 37.87 -20.68
C GLU A 144 -13.30 39.27 -20.05
N LEU A 145 -13.23 39.39 -18.71
CA LEU A 145 -13.22 40.70 -18.05
C LEU A 145 -11.92 41.48 -18.28
N GLY A 146 -10.80 40.78 -18.50
CA GLY A 146 -9.52 41.38 -18.88
C GLY A 146 -9.52 41.93 -20.32
N GLU A 147 -10.11 41.19 -21.26
CA GLU A 147 -10.24 41.61 -22.66
C GLU A 147 -11.31 42.71 -22.86
N LEU A 148 -12.37 42.73 -22.04
CA LEU A 148 -13.45 43.72 -22.15
C LEU A 148 -13.14 45.09 -21.53
N GLY A 149 -11.96 45.29 -20.93
CA GLY A 149 -11.51 46.62 -20.49
C GLY A 149 -12.47 47.33 -19.52
N VAL A 150 -13.32 46.58 -18.81
CA VAL A 150 -14.30 47.17 -17.88
C VAL A 150 -13.59 47.49 -16.56
N ARG A 151 -13.06 48.71 -16.48
CA ARG A 151 -12.80 49.36 -15.19
C ARG A 151 -14.14 49.70 -14.52
N ARG A 152 -14.54 48.93 -13.50
CA ARG A 152 -14.83 49.39 -12.13
C ARG A 152 -15.44 48.29 -11.29
#